data_AF-A0A968XRS8-F1
#
_entry.id   AF-A0A968XRS8-F1
#
_cell.length_a   1.000
_cell.length_b   1.000
_cell.length_c   1.000
_cell.angle_alpha   90.00
_cell.angle_beta   90.00
_cell.angle_gamma   90.00
#
_symmetry.space_group_name_H-M   'P 1'
#
loop_
_entity.id
_entity.type
_entity.pdbx_description
1 polymer ?
#
loop_
_entity_poly.entity_id
_entity_poly.type
_entity_poly.pdbx_seq_one_letter_code
_entity_poly.pdbx_strand_id
1 'polypeptide(L)'
;MCAEVTAEFLAFSKSRGNDLSTPREEYRFAGLKPGDRWCLCAERWREALLAGMAPKVVLRSTHKAALRTVTMDDLKRHALDMV
;
A
#
# COMPACT_ATOMS: atom_id res chain seq x y z
N MET A 1 5.84 -4.21 0.79
CA MET A 1 6.00 -3.05 1.69
C MET A 1 4.81 -2.98 2.62
N CYS A 2 5.01 -2.65 3.89
CA CYS A 2 3.89 -2.51 4.81
C CYS A 2 3.30 -1.10 4.65
N ALA A 3 2.03 -1.01 4.29
CA ALA A 3 1.32 0.25 4.14
C ALA A 3 0.03 0.24 4.95
N GLU A 4 -0.35 1.40 5.49
CA GLU A 4 -1.64 1.61 6.10
C GLU A 4 -2.59 2.15 5.03
N VAL A 5 -3.56 1.34 4.63
CA VAL A 5 -4.40 1.66 3.47
C VAL A 5 -5.40 2.77 3.82
N THR A 6 -5.71 3.61 2.84
CA THR A 6 -6.74 4.67 2.95
C THR A 6 -7.93 4.36 2.05
N ALA A 7 -9.05 5.06 2.23
CA ALA A 7 -10.23 4.90 1.39
C ALA A 7 -9.92 5.24 -0.09
N GLU A 8 -9.15 6.30 -0.31
CA GLU A 8 -8.73 6.78 -1.62
C GLU A 8 -7.83 5.75 -2.31
N PHE A 9 -6.85 5.20 -1.58
CA PHE A 9 -6.01 4.12 -2.11
C PHE A 9 -6.82 2.89 -2.46
N LEU A 10 -7.75 2.45 -1.62
CA LEU A 10 -8.57 1.25 -1.89
C LEU A 10 -9.45 1.44 -3.13
N ALA A 11 -10.09 2.61 -3.28
CA ALA A 11 -10.86 2.96 -4.46
C ALA A 11 -9.99 3.00 -5.73
N PHE A 12 -8.81 3.61 -5.64
CA PHE A 12 -7.83 3.63 -6.73
C PHE A 12 -7.35 2.22 -7.09
N SER A 13 -6.96 1.41 -6.11
CA SER A 13 -6.44 0.07 -6.35
C SER A 13 -7.50 -0.81 -7.02
N LYS A 14 -8.76 -0.71 -6.58
CA LYS A 14 -9.91 -1.38 -7.19
C LYS A 14 -10.12 -0.93 -8.64
N SER A 15 -10.03 0.36 -8.96
CA SER A 15 -10.17 0.86 -10.34
C SER A 15 -9.01 0.43 -11.25
N ARG A 16 -7.86 0.06 -10.68
CA ARG A 16 -6.70 -0.55 -11.37
C ARG A 16 -6.73 -2.09 -11.39
N GLY A 17 -7.87 -2.70 -11.06
CA GLY A 17 -8.08 -4.15 -11.09
C GLY A 17 -7.44 -4.90 -9.92
N ASN A 18 -7.01 -4.21 -8.87
CA ASN A 18 -6.49 -4.79 -7.64
C ASN A 18 -7.46 -4.50 -6.48
N ASP A 19 -8.60 -5.18 -6.48
CA ASP A 19 -9.62 -5.01 -5.44
C ASP A 19 -9.17 -5.65 -4.12
N LEU A 20 -8.74 -4.81 -3.18
CA LEU A 20 -8.37 -5.19 -1.83
C LEU A 20 -9.50 -4.93 -0.82
N SER A 21 -10.67 -4.50 -1.26
CA SER A 21 -11.78 -4.06 -0.39
C SER A 21 -12.93 -5.05 -0.33
N THR A 22 -13.19 -5.77 -1.42
CA THR A 22 -14.29 -6.75 -1.47
C THR A 22 -13.90 -8.02 -0.71
N PRO A 23 -14.71 -8.48 0.26
CA PRO A 23 -14.49 -9.77 0.92
C PRO A 23 -14.53 -10.93 -0.08
N ARG A 24 -13.67 -11.92 0.13
CA ARG A 24 -13.62 -13.19 -0.61
C ARG A 24 -13.47 -14.34 0.38
N GLU A 25 -14.60 -14.92 0.78
CA GLU A 25 -14.67 -16.00 1.76
C GLU A 25 -13.88 -17.24 1.30
N GLU A 26 -13.89 -17.53 0.01
CA GLU A 26 -13.17 -18.64 -0.61
C GLU A 26 -11.65 -18.56 -0.39
N TYR A 27 -11.12 -17.35 -0.18
CA TYR A 27 -9.71 -17.09 0.16
C TYR A 27 -9.51 -16.68 1.62
N ARG A 28 -10.57 -16.73 2.45
CA ARG A 28 -10.58 -16.23 3.84
C ARG A 28 -10.11 -14.78 3.95
N PHE A 29 -10.44 -13.97 2.95
CA PHE A 29 -10.07 -12.57 2.88
C PHE A 29 -11.29 -11.71 3.23
N ALA A 30 -11.27 -11.01 4.36
CA ALA A 30 -12.40 -10.19 4.80
C ALA A 30 -12.54 -8.86 4.03
N GLY A 31 -11.58 -8.53 3.15
CA GLY A 31 -11.47 -7.19 2.59
C GLY A 31 -10.80 -6.22 3.57
N LEU A 32 -10.01 -5.29 3.06
CA LEU A 32 -9.34 -4.27 3.84
C LEU A 32 -10.24 -3.05 4.05
N LYS A 33 -10.04 -2.40 5.18
CA LYS A 33 -10.66 -1.14 5.57
C LYS A 33 -9.58 -0.06 5.75
N PRO A 34 -9.94 1.23 5.64
CA PRO A 34 -9.01 2.31 5.96
C PRO A 34 -8.41 2.13 7.37
N GLY A 35 -7.10 2.28 7.49
CA GLY A 35 -6.35 2.04 8.73
C GLY A 35 -5.77 0.62 8.86
N ASP A 36 -6.21 -0.34 8.04
CA ASP A 36 -5.60 -1.67 8.04
C ASP A 36 -4.15 -1.59 7.51
N ARG A 37 -3.26 -2.38 8.11
CA ARG A 37 -1.90 -2.55 7.61
C ARG A 37 -1.83 -3.76 6.70
N TRP A 38 -1.29 -3.55 5.50
CA TRP A 38 -1.19 -4.59 4.49
C TRP A 38 0.14 -4.58 3.76
N CYS A 39 0.63 -5.78 3.43
CA CYS A 39 1.83 -5.96 2.63
C CYS A 39 1.49 -5.77 1.15
N LEU A 40 1.76 -4.58 0.61
CA LEU A 40 1.61 -4.28 -0.80
C LEU A 40 2.81 -4.74 -1.63
N CYS A 41 2.55 -5.18 -2.86
CA CYS A 41 3.57 -5.29 -3.89
C CYS A 41 4.15 -3.90 -4.19
N ALA A 42 5.48 -3.81 -4.32
CA ALA A 42 6.16 -2.52 -4.54
C ALA A 42 5.66 -1.81 -5.81
N GLU A 43 5.41 -2.57 -6.88
CA GLU A 43 4.85 -2.02 -8.13
C GLU A 43 3.45 -1.41 -7.94
N ARG A 44 2.59 -2.04 -7.13
CA ARG A 44 1.23 -1.53 -6.86
C ARG A 44 1.25 -0.24 -6.03
N TRP A 45 2.18 -0.13 -5.10
CA TRP A 45 2.36 1.12 -4.37
C TRP A 45 2.99 2.20 -5.24
N ARG A 46 3.95 1.86 -6.10
CA ARG A 46 4.53 2.82 -7.07
C ARG A 46 3.48 3.34 -8.05
N GLU A 47 2.62 2.47 -8.55
CA GLU A 47 1.47 2.85 -9.39
C GLU A 47 0.59 3.89 -8.67
N ALA A 48 0.29 3.66 -7.39
CA ALA A 48 -0.46 4.61 -6.57
C ALA A 48 0.32 5.91 -6.32
N LEU A 49 1.64 5.85 -6.09
CA LEU A 49 2.49 7.03 -5.93
C LEU A 49 2.43 7.94 -7.16
N LEU A 50 2.59 7.37 -8.36
CA LEU A 50 2.54 8.12 -9.62
C LEU A 50 1.16 8.74 -9.87
N ALA A 51 0.10 8.16 -9.31
CA ALA A 51 -1.26 8.68 -9.38
C ALA A 51 -1.62 9.65 -8.24
N GLY A 52 -0.69 9.94 -7.30
CA GLY A 52 -0.95 10.78 -6.13
C GLY A 52 -1.85 10.13 -5.07
N MET A 53 -1.98 8.80 -5.10
CA MET A 53 -2.86 8.00 -4.23
C MET A 53 -2.09 7.02 -3.33
N ALA A 54 -0.77 7.23 -3.16
CA ALA A 54 0.04 6.33 -2.36
C ALA A 54 -0.37 6.38 -0.87
N PRO A 55 -0.69 5.23 -0.26
CA PRO A 55 -0.92 5.15 1.18
C PRO A 55 0.41 5.33 1.93
N LYS A 56 0.33 5.77 3.18
CA LYS A 56 1.51 5.89 4.02
C LYS A 56 2.11 4.51 4.33
N VAL A 57 3.42 4.46 4.52
CA VAL A 57 4.21 3.23 4.71
C VAL A 57 4.78 3.14 6.12
N VAL A 58 4.83 1.93 6.65
CA VAL A 58 5.58 1.62 7.87
C VAL A 58 7.00 1.21 7.44
N LEU A 59 7.95 2.14 7.54
CA LEU A 59 9.34 1.98 7.12
C LEU A 59 10.01 0.81 7.84
N ARG A 60 9.85 0.71 9.17
CA ARG A 60 10.46 -0.38 9.95
C ARG A 60 9.91 -1.75 9.60
N SER A 61 8.74 -1.82 8.96
CA SER A 61 8.10 -3.05 8.49
C SER A 61 8.16 -3.21 6.97
N THR A 62 9.00 -2.43 6.28
CA THR A 62 9.18 -2.51 4.83
C THR A 62 10.53 -3.13 4.47
N HIS A 63 10.48 -4.27 3.77
CA HIS A 63 11.68 -4.97 3.34
C HIS A 63 12.50 -4.13 2.34
N LYS A 64 13.84 -4.13 2.49
CA LYS A 64 14.78 -3.35 1.66
C LYS A 64 14.65 -3.59 0.14
N ALA A 65 14.14 -4.74 -0.27
CA ALA A 65 13.89 -5.08 -1.67
C ALA A 65 12.92 -4.11 -2.37
N ALA A 66 12.07 -3.40 -1.63
CA ALA A 66 11.20 -2.36 -2.19
C ALA A 66 12.01 -1.25 -2.89
N LEU A 67 13.26 -1.02 -2.46
CA LEU A 67 14.15 -0.02 -3.05
C LEU A 67 14.60 -0.33 -4.49
N ARG A 68 14.28 -1.53 -5.01
CA ARG A 68 14.46 -1.84 -6.43
C ARG A 68 13.38 -1.21 -7.33
N THR A 69 12.25 -0.83 -6.75
CA THR A 69 11.09 -0.28 -7.48
C THR A 69 10.84 1.19 -7.13
N VAL A 70 11.06 1.58 -5.87
CA VAL A 70 10.82 2.95 -5.36
C VAL A 70 12.05 3.50 -4.65
N THR A 71 12.15 4.82 -4.47
CA THR A 71 13.30 5.41 -3.79
C THR A 71 13.09 5.47 -2.27
N MET A 72 14.19 5.56 -1.51
CA MET A 72 14.10 5.81 -0.06
C MET A 72 13.44 7.16 0.24
N ASP A 73 13.61 8.16 -0.64
CA ASP A 73 12.99 9.47 -0.47
C ASP A 73 11.46 9.39 -0.64
N ASP A 74 10.97 8.64 -1.64
CA ASP A 74 9.54 8.35 -1.78
C ASP A 74 8.95 7.73 -0.51
N LEU A 75 9.65 6.73 0.04
CA LEU A 75 9.21 6.06 1.26
C LEU A 75 9.23 6.99 2.47
N LYS A 76 10.26 7.82 2.63
CA LYS A 76 10.35 8.80 3.73
C LYS A 76 9.25 9.85 3.67
N ARG A 77 8.95 10.39 2.49
CA ARG A 77 7.85 11.36 2.29
C ARG A 77 6.48 10.80 2.67
N HIS A 78 6.33 9.48 2.63
CA HIS A 78 5.09 8.78 2.95
C HIS A 78 5.18 7.96 4.24
N ALA A 79 6.17 8.20 5.11
CA ALA A 79 6.36 7.39 6.32
C ALA A 79 5.27 7.63 7.38
N LEU A 80 4.82 6.57 8.05
CA LEU A 80 4.05 6.63 9.29
C LEU A 80 4.95 6.65 10.53
N ASP A 81 6.08 5.97 10.45
CA ASP A 81 7.09 5.89 11.48
C ASP A 81 8.38 6.55 10.96
N MET A 82 8.63 7.78 11.41
CA MET A 82 9.94 8.41 11.21
C MET A 82 10.93 7.85 12.23
N VAL A 83 12.15 7.59 11.77
CA VAL A 83 13.32 7.30 12.61
C VAL A 83 13.94 8.61 13.04
#